data_AF-A0A7E5W5D4-F1
#
_entry.id   AF-A0A7E5W5D4-F1
#
_cell.length_a   1.000
_cell.length_b   1.000
_cell.length_c   1.000
_cell.angle_alpha   90.00
_cell.angle_beta   90.00
_cell.angle_gamma   90.00
#
_symmetry.space_group_name_H-M   'P 1'
#
loop_
_entity.id
_entity.type
_entity.pdbx_description
1 polymer ?
#
loop_
_entity_poly.entity_id
_entity_poly.type
_entity_poly.pdbx_seq_one_letter_code
_entity_poly.pdbx_strand_id
1 'polypeptide(L)'
;MSSKKSSKGEKLKNEKKLEEPSSLGKYFIVFLVLGGLTAYSAYKYLSTPLEKPVLDLEQWWGPYPIDLKKDVSIRPYQIEFSDVIVNDLRERLLHSRPLTPPLEDVGFNYGFNTNYLTKVLDYWKNNYNFKEREQFLNKYKHFITNIQGLDIHYMHVKPKVSANVTVVPILLIHGWPGSIREFYEIIPKLTTVRPDQKFVFEVIAPSIPGFGFSQVRKYFLRFRTQETKHNPDT
;
A
#
# COMPACT_ATOMS: atom_id res chain seq x y z
N MET A 1 -18.22 15.98 112.06
CA MET A 1 -18.20 15.03 110.92
C MET A 1 -18.89 15.71 109.75
N SER A 2 -18.12 16.15 108.75
CA SER A 2 -18.59 17.07 107.70
C SER A 2 -18.84 16.36 106.38
N SER A 3 -19.94 16.75 105.75
CA SER A 3 -20.57 16.24 104.53
C SER A 3 -19.78 16.61 103.26
N LYS A 4 -19.73 15.68 102.30
CA LYS A 4 -19.23 15.94 100.93
C LYS A 4 -20.42 16.16 99.99
N LYS A 5 -20.43 17.31 99.30
CA LYS A 5 -21.10 17.50 98.00
C LYS A 5 -20.31 18.43 97.08
N SER A 6 -20.21 17.96 95.83
CA SER A 6 -19.81 18.54 94.54
C SER A 6 -19.95 20.06 94.30
N SER A 7 -19.01 20.63 93.53
CA SER A 7 -19.32 21.63 92.48
C SER A 7 -18.21 21.72 91.40
N LYS A 8 -18.66 21.96 90.15
CA LYS A 8 -17.95 22.09 88.86
C LYS A 8 -17.28 23.47 88.65
N GLY A 9 -16.35 23.53 87.67
CA GLY A 9 -15.95 24.73 86.90
C GLY A 9 -14.57 24.55 86.24
N GLU A 10 -14.46 24.13 84.98
CA GLU A 10 -14.41 24.89 83.71
C GLU A 10 -13.04 25.48 83.28
N LYS A 11 -12.68 25.17 82.02
CA LYS A 11 -11.75 25.84 81.06
C LYS A 11 -10.23 25.65 81.19
N LEU A 12 -9.66 25.00 80.16
CA LEU A 12 -8.80 25.66 79.16
C LEU A 12 -8.65 24.73 77.92
N LYS A 13 -9.31 25.12 76.82
CA LYS A 13 -9.12 24.55 75.48
C LYS A 13 -7.88 25.20 74.86
N ASN A 14 -6.86 24.41 74.57
CA ASN A 14 -5.76 24.80 73.67
C ASN A 14 -6.20 24.50 72.23
N GLU A 15 -6.79 25.48 71.56
CA GLU A 15 -6.99 25.43 70.11
C GLU A 15 -5.73 25.94 69.42
N LYS A 16 -4.92 25.03 68.86
CA LYS A 16 -3.93 25.37 67.84
C LYS A 16 -4.69 25.81 66.59
N LYS A 17 -4.73 27.13 66.37
CA LYS A 17 -5.21 27.76 65.14
C LYS A 17 -4.30 27.25 64.00
N LEU A 18 -4.80 26.31 63.20
CA LEU A 18 -4.20 25.97 61.92
C LEU A 18 -4.23 27.24 61.07
N GLU A 19 -3.07 27.81 60.78
CA GLU A 19 -2.96 29.00 59.93
C GLU A 19 -3.58 28.70 58.56
N GLU A 20 -4.58 29.50 58.17
CA GLU A 20 -5.09 29.45 56.81
C GLU A 20 -3.97 29.82 55.84
N PRO A 21 -3.75 29.05 54.76
CA PRO A 21 -2.72 29.37 53.79
C PRO A 21 -3.00 30.76 53.20
N SER A 22 -1.94 31.57 53.08
CA SER A 22 -1.98 32.90 52.47
C SER A 22 -2.65 32.83 51.09
N SER A 23 -3.33 33.90 50.65
CA SER A 23 -4.05 33.90 49.36
C SER A 23 -3.15 33.48 48.19
N LEU A 24 -1.86 33.84 48.28
CA LEU A 24 -0.79 33.46 47.36
C LEU A 24 -0.57 31.93 47.29
N GLY A 25 -0.64 31.23 48.43
CA GLY A 25 -0.63 29.76 48.49
C GLY A 25 -1.86 29.12 47.87
N LYS A 26 -3.05 29.73 48.02
CA LYS A 26 -4.28 29.26 47.36
C LYS A 26 -4.17 29.38 45.83
N TYR A 27 -3.63 30.49 45.31
CA TYR A 27 -3.39 30.66 43.87
C TYR A 27 -2.33 29.68 43.33
N PHE A 28 -1.29 29.39 44.11
CA PHE A 28 -0.27 28.40 43.73
C PHE A 28 -0.85 26.99 43.58
N ILE A 29 -1.74 26.57 44.48
CA ILE A 29 -2.43 25.29 44.40
C ILE A 29 -3.33 25.24 43.15
N VAL A 30 -4.08 26.30 42.86
CA VAL A 30 -4.92 26.38 41.66
C VAL A 30 -4.07 26.29 40.38
N PHE A 31 -2.92 26.97 40.32
CA PHE A 31 -2.02 26.91 39.17
C PHE A 31 -1.45 25.52 38.94
N LEU A 32 -1.06 24.80 40.00
CA LEU A 32 -0.59 23.41 39.90
C LEU A 32 -1.68 22.46 39.40
N VAL A 33 -2.92 22.62 39.86
CA VAL A 33 -4.06 21.82 39.39
C VAL A 33 -4.34 22.09 37.91
N LEU A 34 -4.35 23.37 37.51
CA LEU A 34 -4.58 23.75 36.12
C LEU A 34 -3.45 23.26 35.20
N GLY A 35 -2.20 23.41 35.63
CA GLY A 35 -1.01 22.89 34.94
C GLY A 35 -1.00 21.36 34.83
N GLY A 36 -1.46 20.66 35.86
CA GLY A 36 -1.63 19.21 35.85
C GLY A 36 -2.72 18.75 34.89
N LEU A 37 -3.85 19.45 34.84
CA LEU A 37 -4.95 19.15 33.91
C LEU A 37 -4.56 19.43 32.45
N THR A 38 -3.86 20.53 32.18
CA THR A 38 -3.36 20.84 30.84
C THR A 38 -2.29 19.84 30.42
N ALA A 39 -1.35 19.50 31.29
CA ALA A 39 -0.36 18.45 31.02
C ALA A 39 -1.01 17.08 30.81
N TYR A 40 -2.03 16.71 31.58
CA TYR A 40 -2.78 15.47 31.39
C TYR A 40 -3.59 15.46 30.09
N SER A 41 -4.20 16.59 29.73
CA SER A 41 -4.92 16.75 28.45
C SER A 41 -3.98 16.66 27.26
N ALA A 42 -2.82 17.34 27.33
CA ALA A 42 -1.76 17.26 26.33
C ALA A 42 -1.17 15.85 26.23
N TYR A 43 -0.92 15.20 27.37
CA TYR A 43 -0.49 13.80 27.42
C TYR A 43 -1.52 12.89 26.76
N LYS A 44 -2.81 13.05 27.09
CA LYS A 44 -3.88 12.26 26.49
C LYS A 44 -3.97 12.49 24.99
N TYR A 45 -3.88 13.73 24.52
CA TYR A 45 -3.93 14.07 23.09
C TYR A 45 -2.72 13.52 22.32
N LEU A 46 -1.51 13.66 22.86
CA LEU A 46 -0.28 13.16 22.24
C LEU A 46 -0.14 11.63 22.33
N SER A 47 -0.77 11.01 23.34
CA SER A 47 -0.68 9.56 23.60
C SER A 47 -1.89 8.77 23.14
N THR A 48 -2.98 9.43 22.71
CA THR A 48 -4.09 8.72 22.06
C THR A 48 -3.60 8.18 20.72
N PRO A 49 -3.59 6.85 20.52
CA PRO A 49 -3.28 6.29 19.23
C PRO A 49 -4.32 6.78 18.21
N LEU A 50 -3.88 6.98 16.97
CA LEU A 50 -4.78 7.30 15.86
C LEU A 50 -5.90 6.26 15.81
N GLU A 51 -7.12 6.72 15.50
CA GLU A 51 -8.25 5.82 15.29
C GLU A 51 -7.89 4.82 14.18
N LYS A 52 -8.14 3.54 14.46
CA LYS A 52 -7.80 2.48 13.52
C LYS A 52 -8.62 2.68 12.24
N PRO A 53 -8.00 2.60 11.05
CA PRO A 53 -8.76 2.68 9.81
C PRO A 53 -9.77 1.54 9.75
N VAL A 54 -11.01 1.87 9.40
CA VAL A 54 -12.05 0.88 9.13
C VAL A 54 -11.69 0.15 7.83
N LEU A 55 -11.52 -1.17 7.90
CA LEU A 55 -11.22 -2.00 6.74
C LEU A 55 -12.51 -2.34 6.00
N ASP A 56 -12.75 -1.65 4.88
CA ASP A 56 -13.83 -2.00 3.95
C ASP A 56 -13.33 -3.06 2.96
N LEU A 57 -13.69 -4.31 3.21
CA LEU A 57 -13.31 -5.44 2.36
C LEU A 57 -14.10 -5.46 1.03
N GLU A 58 -15.25 -4.79 0.98
CA GLU A 58 -16.16 -4.76 -0.17
C GLU A 58 -16.05 -3.44 -0.96
N GLN A 59 -15.00 -2.67 -0.68
CA GLN A 59 -14.79 -1.38 -1.33
C GLN A 59 -14.76 -1.53 -2.86
N TRP A 60 -15.60 -0.77 -3.57
CA TRP A 60 -15.67 -0.80 -5.03
C TRP A 60 -14.64 0.15 -5.68
N TRP A 61 -13.88 -0.35 -6.65
CA TRP A 61 -12.84 0.41 -7.37
C TRP A 61 -13.11 0.54 -8.88
N GLY A 62 -14.16 -0.12 -9.38
CA GLY A 62 -14.56 -0.10 -10.78
C GLY A 62 -15.24 1.20 -11.23
N PRO A 63 -15.68 1.27 -12.50
CA PRO A 63 -16.51 2.37 -12.98
C PRO A 63 -17.84 2.48 -12.20
N TYR A 64 -18.39 3.69 -12.20
CA TYR A 64 -19.78 3.94 -11.81
C TYR A 64 -20.70 3.99 -13.06
N PRO A 65 -21.99 3.62 -12.93
CA PRO A 65 -22.64 3.08 -11.74
C PRO A 65 -22.10 1.69 -11.32
N ILE A 66 -22.22 1.34 -10.04
CA ILE A 66 -21.77 0.03 -9.53
C ILE A 66 -22.57 -1.06 -10.23
N ASP A 67 -21.86 -2.00 -10.84
CA ASP A 67 -22.45 -3.19 -11.44
C ASP A 67 -22.31 -4.38 -10.49
N LEU A 68 -23.33 -4.59 -9.66
CA LEU A 68 -23.39 -5.71 -8.73
C LEU A 68 -23.54 -7.08 -9.43
N LYS A 69 -23.80 -7.10 -10.74
CA LYS A 69 -23.93 -8.33 -11.53
C LYS A 69 -22.66 -8.65 -12.33
N LYS A 70 -21.56 -7.92 -12.08
CA LYS A 70 -20.34 -8.10 -12.84
C LYS A 70 -19.81 -9.52 -12.70
N ASP A 71 -19.36 -10.08 -13.82
CA ASP A 71 -18.91 -11.47 -13.90
C ASP A 71 -17.60 -11.69 -13.13
N VAL A 72 -17.69 -12.47 -12.06
CA VAL A 72 -16.58 -12.90 -11.20
C VAL A 72 -15.94 -14.22 -11.65
N SER A 73 -16.36 -14.77 -12.79
CA SER A 73 -15.77 -15.98 -13.34
C SER A 73 -14.29 -15.78 -13.69
N ILE A 74 -13.52 -16.86 -13.56
CA ILE A 74 -12.11 -16.89 -13.97
C ILE A 74 -12.05 -17.16 -15.46
N ARG A 75 -11.65 -16.16 -16.24
CA ARG A 75 -11.63 -16.21 -17.70
C ARG A 75 -10.20 -16.40 -18.21
N PRO A 76 -9.93 -17.35 -19.13
CA PRO A 76 -8.64 -17.43 -19.80
C PRO A 76 -8.31 -16.13 -20.52
N TYR A 77 -7.04 -15.74 -20.50
CA TYR A 77 -6.53 -14.57 -21.20
C TYR A 77 -5.33 -14.96 -22.06
N GLN A 78 -5.20 -14.33 -23.23
CA GLN A 78 -4.05 -14.46 -24.10
C GLN A 78 -3.51 -13.07 -24.39
N ILE A 79 -2.19 -12.93 -24.26
CA ILE A 79 -1.49 -11.69 -24.59
C ILE A 79 -1.37 -11.62 -26.11
N GLU A 80 -1.77 -10.50 -26.70
CA GLU A 80 -1.71 -10.29 -28.14
C GLU A 80 -1.03 -8.95 -28.45
N PHE A 81 -0.11 -8.97 -29.42
CA PHE A 81 0.51 -7.80 -30.03
C PHE A 81 -0.01 -7.68 -31.46
N SER A 82 -1.16 -7.04 -31.61
CA SER A 82 -1.78 -6.86 -32.93
C SER A 82 -0.85 -6.11 -33.89
N ASP A 83 -0.90 -6.48 -35.16
CA ASP A 83 -0.08 -5.86 -36.20
C ASP A 83 -0.31 -4.33 -36.26
N VAL A 84 -1.53 -3.87 -35.95
CA VAL A 84 -1.87 -2.44 -35.87
C VAL A 84 -1.02 -1.73 -34.82
N ILE A 85 -0.94 -2.27 -33.60
CA ILE A 85 -0.17 -1.66 -32.50
C ILE A 85 1.33 -1.75 -32.79
N VAL A 86 1.79 -2.88 -33.33
CA VAL A 86 3.22 -3.07 -33.66
C VAL A 86 3.65 -2.11 -34.76
N ASN A 87 2.82 -1.90 -35.79
CA ASN A 87 3.12 -0.95 -36.86
C ASN A 87 3.07 0.51 -36.37
N ASP A 88 2.08 0.89 -35.56
CA ASP A 88 2.05 2.24 -34.94
C ASP A 88 3.32 2.50 -34.11
N LEU A 89 3.76 1.52 -33.32
CA LEU A 89 5.01 1.63 -32.55
C LEU A 89 6.23 1.81 -33.47
N ARG A 90 6.34 1.02 -34.54
CA ARG A 90 7.45 1.13 -35.50
C ARG A 90 7.50 2.49 -36.16
N GLU A 91 6.35 3.03 -36.56
CA GLU A 91 6.23 4.36 -37.14
C GLU A 91 6.67 5.46 -36.16
N ARG A 92 6.30 5.35 -34.87
CA ARG A 92 6.77 6.29 -33.84
C ARG A 92 8.27 6.23 -33.59
N LEU A 93 8.85 5.02 -33.61
CA LEU A 93 10.29 4.83 -33.47
C LEU A 93 11.04 5.41 -34.69
N LEU A 94 10.51 5.21 -35.90
CA LEU A 94 11.04 5.76 -37.15
C LEU A 94 11.07 7.28 -37.17
N HIS A 95 10.02 7.93 -36.65
CA HIS A 95 9.87 9.38 -36.61
C HIS A 95 10.33 10.01 -35.29
N SER A 96 11.12 9.29 -34.50
CA SER A 96 11.72 9.84 -33.29
C SER A 96 12.72 10.95 -33.62
N ARG A 97 12.76 11.99 -32.78
CA ARG A 97 13.66 13.13 -32.97
C ARG A 97 15.12 12.71 -32.75
N PRO A 98 16.08 13.34 -33.44
CA PRO A 98 17.49 13.16 -33.13
C PRO A 98 17.79 13.44 -31.65
N LEU A 99 18.56 12.55 -31.02
CA LEU A 99 18.98 12.70 -29.63
C LEU A 99 20.16 13.65 -29.53
N THR A 100 20.18 14.48 -28.47
CA THR A 100 21.34 15.33 -28.17
C THR A 100 22.54 14.46 -27.79
N PRO A 101 23.74 14.69 -28.35
CA PRO A 101 24.95 13.98 -27.96
C PRO A 101 25.22 14.11 -26.45
N PRO A 102 25.72 13.04 -25.79
CA PRO A 102 26.06 13.11 -24.38
C PRO A 102 27.38 13.88 -24.18
N LEU A 103 27.64 14.31 -22.95
CA LEU A 103 28.98 14.76 -22.56
C LEU A 103 29.99 13.60 -22.66
N GLU A 104 31.25 13.93 -22.92
CA GLU A 104 32.33 12.94 -23.00
C GLU A 104 32.56 12.26 -21.64
N ASP A 105 32.74 10.93 -21.66
CA ASP A 105 33.12 10.08 -20.51
C ASP A 105 32.23 10.15 -19.24
N VAL A 106 30.98 10.62 -19.34
CA VAL A 106 30.07 10.72 -18.18
C VAL A 106 29.26 9.45 -17.88
N GLY A 107 29.32 8.43 -18.74
CA GLY A 107 28.52 7.21 -18.59
C GLY A 107 27.02 7.51 -18.44
N PHE A 108 26.42 7.10 -17.32
CA PHE A 108 25.01 7.31 -16.96
C PHE A 108 24.81 8.35 -15.82
N ASN A 109 25.85 9.11 -15.46
CA ASN A 109 25.80 10.03 -14.30
C ASN A 109 24.76 11.16 -14.46
N TYR A 110 24.38 11.48 -15.70
CA TYR A 110 23.37 12.50 -16.04
C TYR A 110 22.05 11.88 -16.52
N GLY A 111 21.79 10.63 -16.14
CA GLY A 111 20.64 9.86 -16.62
C GLY A 111 21.00 8.98 -17.82
N PHE A 112 20.00 8.67 -18.63
CA PHE A 112 20.15 7.68 -19.70
C PHE A 112 21.09 8.20 -20.81
N ASN A 113 22.19 7.50 -21.05
CA ASN A 113 23.17 7.90 -22.06
C ASN A 113 22.58 7.78 -23.48
N THR A 114 22.61 8.87 -24.26
CA THR A 114 21.97 8.91 -25.58
C THR A 114 22.65 8.02 -26.62
N ASN A 115 23.97 7.76 -26.51
CA ASN A 115 24.64 6.78 -27.38
C ASN A 115 24.14 5.35 -27.12
N TYR A 116 23.84 5.02 -25.85
CA TYR A 116 23.24 3.73 -25.51
C TYR A 116 21.76 3.67 -25.92
N LEU A 117 21.01 4.76 -25.73
CA LEU A 117 19.61 4.83 -26.13
C LEU A 117 19.42 4.60 -27.63
N THR A 118 20.29 5.17 -28.47
CA THR A 118 20.27 4.92 -29.92
C THR A 118 20.34 3.43 -30.23
N LYS A 119 21.25 2.67 -29.57
CA LYS A 119 21.36 1.22 -29.76
C LYS A 119 20.08 0.48 -29.35
N VAL A 120 19.46 0.90 -28.25
CA VAL A 120 18.19 0.30 -27.77
C VAL A 120 17.06 0.57 -28.76
N LEU A 121 16.92 1.81 -29.24
CA LEU A 121 15.91 2.20 -30.22
C LEU A 121 16.11 1.48 -31.55
N ASP A 122 17.35 1.36 -32.03
CA ASP A 122 17.68 0.65 -33.26
C ASP A 122 17.32 -0.84 -33.17
N TYR A 123 17.65 -1.50 -32.06
CA TYR A 123 17.28 -2.90 -31.85
C TYR A 123 15.76 -3.06 -31.78
N TRP A 124 15.07 -2.19 -31.04
CA TRP A 124 13.62 -2.30 -30.87
C TRP A 124 12.87 -2.11 -32.20
N LYS A 125 13.33 -1.14 -33.00
CA LYS A 125 12.79 -0.85 -34.33
C LYS A 125 13.03 -1.98 -35.33
N ASN A 126 14.25 -2.50 -35.40
CA ASN A 126 14.69 -3.33 -36.52
C ASN A 126 14.79 -4.83 -36.20
N ASN A 127 15.06 -5.20 -34.94
CA ASN A 127 15.48 -6.56 -34.57
C ASN A 127 14.56 -7.25 -33.56
N TYR A 128 13.73 -6.49 -32.83
CA TYR A 128 12.83 -7.06 -31.83
C TYR A 128 11.66 -7.82 -32.47
N ASN A 129 11.65 -9.15 -32.29
CA ASN A 129 10.64 -10.02 -32.87
C ASN A 129 9.38 -10.13 -31.98
N PHE A 130 8.37 -9.31 -32.25
CA PHE A 130 7.12 -9.30 -31.46
C PHE A 130 6.39 -10.64 -31.43
N LYS A 131 6.36 -11.39 -32.54
CA LYS A 131 5.67 -12.70 -32.60
C LYS A 131 6.32 -13.72 -31.67
N GLU A 132 7.65 -13.78 -31.68
CA GLU A 132 8.39 -14.66 -30.77
C GLU A 132 8.19 -14.27 -29.30
N ARG A 133 8.10 -12.96 -29.03
CA ARG A 133 7.92 -12.44 -27.66
C ARG A 133 6.50 -12.66 -27.15
N GLU A 134 5.50 -12.56 -28.01
CA GLU A 134 4.11 -12.93 -27.72
C GLU A 134 3.99 -14.42 -27.35
N GLN A 135 4.58 -15.30 -28.17
CA GLN A 135 4.64 -16.74 -27.88
C GLN A 135 5.36 -17.03 -26.56
N PHE A 136 6.48 -16.35 -26.30
CA PHE A 136 7.20 -16.47 -25.05
C PHE A 136 6.35 -16.04 -23.85
N LEU A 137 5.63 -14.92 -23.96
CA LEU A 137 4.79 -14.40 -22.89
C LEU A 137 3.64 -15.37 -22.59
N ASN A 138 3.02 -15.96 -23.62
CA ASN A 138 1.93 -16.94 -23.49
C ASN A 138 2.39 -18.37 -23.16
N LYS A 139 3.67 -18.61 -22.84
CA LYS A 139 4.16 -19.94 -22.42
C LYS A 139 3.49 -20.44 -21.13
N TYR A 140 2.97 -19.53 -20.33
CA TYR A 140 2.22 -19.81 -19.11
C TYR A 140 0.75 -19.44 -19.30
N LYS A 141 -0.13 -20.00 -18.46
CA LYS A 141 -1.56 -19.70 -18.51
C LYS A 141 -1.84 -18.36 -17.82
N HIS A 142 -2.51 -17.47 -18.54
CA HIS A 142 -2.99 -16.19 -18.04
C HIS A 142 -4.50 -16.23 -17.86
N PHE A 143 -4.97 -15.48 -16.88
CA PHE A 143 -6.37 -15.38 -16.53
C PHE A 143 -6.71 -13.95 -16.15
N ILE A 144 -7.99 -13.62 -16.29
CA ILE A 144 -8.59 -12.39 -15.78
C ILE A 144 -9.84 -12.76 -14.97
N THR A 145 -10.01 -12.13 -13.83
CA THR A 145 -11.24 -12.22 -13.02
C THR A 145 -11.62 -10.85 -12.48
N ASN A 146 -12.91 -10.63 -12.22
CA ASN A 146 -13.35 -9.37 -11.61
C ASN A 146 -13.21 -9.42 -10.09
N ILE A 147 -12.49 -8.45 -9.52
CA ILE A 147 -12.34 -8.26 -8.08
C ILE A 147 -12.67 -6.80 -7.77
N GLN A 148 -13.68 -6.57 -6.92
CA GLN A 148 -14.04 -5.23 -6.45
C GLN A 148 -14.27 -4.22 -7.60
N GLY A 149 -14.83 -4.69 -8.72
CA GLY A 149 -15.14 -3.88 -9.91
C GLY A 149 -14.02 -3.75 -10.93
N LEU A 150 -12.82 -4.27 -10.65
CA LEU A 150 -11.67 -4.25 -11.56
C LEU A 150 -11.39 -5.64 -12.13
N ASP A 151 -11.14 -5.70 -13.43
CA ASP A 151 -10.61 -6.91 -14.05
C ASP A 151 -9.11 -7.03 -13.73
N ILE A 152 -8.78 -8.04 -12.93
CA ILE A 152 -7.43 -8.31 -12.45
C ILE A 152 -6.85 -9.46 -13.25
N HIS A 153 -5.75 -9.17 -13.94
CA HIS A 153 -4.96 -10.16 -14.64
C HIS A 153 -4.01 -10.88 -13.68
N TYR A 154 -3.86 -12.19 -13.87
CA TYR A 154 -2.82 -12.98 -13.22
C TYR A 154 -2.36 -14.15 -14.08
N MET A 155 -1.11 -14.53 -13.87
CA MET A 155 -0.53 -15.77 -14.37
C MET A 155 -0.66 -16.87 -13.31
N HIS A 156 -1.07 -18.08 -13.70
CA HIS A 156 -1.16 -19.23 -12.80
C HIS A 156 -0.42 -20.43 -13.39
N VAL A 157 0.65 -20.84 -12.71
CA VAL A 157 1.52 -21.94 -13.14
C VAL A 157 1.45 -23.06 -12.11
N LYS A 158 0.81 -24.16 -12.51
CA LYS A 158 0.70 -25.36 -11.69
C LYS A 158 1.87 -26.30 -11.98
N PRO A 159 2.53 -26.86 -10.95
CA PRO A 159 3.58 -27.85 -11.11
C PRO A 159 2.97 -29.16 -11.61
N LYS A 160 3.78 -29.99 -12.28
CA LYS A 160 3.44 -31.38 -12.57
C LYS A 160 3.95 -32.24 -11.40
N VAL A 161 3.05 -32.87 -10.66
CA VAL A 161 3.39 -33.67 -9.48
C VAL A 161 2.96 -35.13 -9.64
N SER A 162 3.78 -36.04 -9.11
CA SER A 162 3.42 -37.44 -8.85
C SER A 162 2.83 -37.58 -7.43
N ALA A 163 2.35 -38.78 -7.09
CA ALA A 163 1.91 -39.09 -5.74
C ALA A 163 3.04 -38.82 -4.71
N ASN A 164 2.67 -38.29 -3.54
CA ASN A 164 3.54 -37.95 -2.39
C ASN A 164 4.30 -36.60 -2.43
N VAL A 165 3.92 -35.65 -3.29
CA VAL A 165 4.44 -34.28 -3.23
C VAL A 165 3.31 -33.28 -2.94
N THR A 166 3.47 -32.47 -1.89
CA THR A 166 2.50 -31.43 -1.52
C THR A 166 2.63 -30.22 -2.45
N VAL A 167 1.52 -29.75 -3.02
CA VAL A 167 1.49 -28.50 -3.79
C VAL A 167 1.16 -27.35 -2.85
N VAL A 168 2.01 -26.30 -2.85
CA VAL A 168 1.85 -25.12 -2.00
C VAL A 168 1.64 -23.88 -2.87
N PRO A 169 0.55 -23.12 -2.72
CA PRO A 169 0.36 -21.89 -3.49
C PRO A 169 1.29 -20.78 -2.97
N ILE A 170 1.95 -20.09 -3.90
CA ILE A 170 2.72 -18.88 -3.63
C ILE A 170 2.23 -17.72 -4.49
N LEU A 171 2.03 -16.57 -3.85
CA LEU A 171 1.68 -15.32 -4.50
C LEU A 171 2.94 -14.48 -4.74
N LEU A 172 3.25 -14.19 -6.01
CA LEU A 172 4.40 -13.36 -6.40
C LEU A 172 3.92 -11.98 -6.86
N ILE A 173 4.30 -10.94 -6.12
CA ILE A 173 3.90 -9.56 -6.38
C ILE A 173 5.09 -8.77 -6.93
N HIS A 174 4.91 -8.13 -8.08
CA HIS A 174 5.92 -7.28 -8.70
C HIS A 174 5.80 -5.82 -8.23
N GLY A 175 6.82 -5.01 -8.52
CA GLY A 175 6.85 -3.57 -8.21
C GLY A 175 6.78 -2.67 -9.45
N TRP A 176 7.18 -1.41 -9.27
CA TRP A 176 7.43 -0.45 -10.34
C TRP A 176 8.95 -0.22 -10.50
N PRO A 177 9.49 -0.07 -11.72
CA PRO A 177 8.84 -0.08 -13.05
C PRO A 177 8.67 -1.48 -13.66
N GLY A 178 8.51 -2.49 -12.81
CA GLY A 178 8.45 -3.90 -13.17
C GLY A 178 7.08 -4.40 -13.65
N SER A 179 6.99 -5.72 -13.85
CA SER A 179 5.76 -6.42 -14.25
C SER A 179 5.88 -7.92 -14.00
N ILE A 180 4.81 -8.68 -14.24
CA ILE A 180 4.84 -10.16 -14.20
C ILE A 180 5.94 -10.79 -15.08
N ARG A 181 6.49 -10.06 -16.05
CA ARG A 181 7.64 -10.51 -16.85
C ARG A 181 8.84 -10.88 -15.97
N GLU A 182 9.04 -10.24 -14.83
CA GLU A 182 10.18 -10.49 -13.93
C GLU A 182 10.24 -11.94 -13.44
N PHE A 183 9.09 -12.62 -13.36
CA PHE A 183 9.01 -13.97 -12.79
C PHE A 183 9.28 -15.10 -13.79
N TYR A 184 9.39 -14.81 -15.09
CA TYR A 184 9.39 -15.86 -16.12
C TYR A 184 10.54 -16.88 -16.00
N GLU A 185 11.69 -16.43 -15.47
CA GLU A 185 12.89 -17.27 -15.32
C GLU A 185 12.96 -17.97 -13.96
N ILE A 186 12.31 -17.44 -12.92
CA ILE A 186 12.27 -18.07 -11.59
C ILE A 186 11.17 -19.13 -11.50
N ILE A 187 10.07 -18.97 -12.24
CA ILE A 187 8.92 -19.90 -12.21
C ILE A 187 9.34 -21.37 -12.40
N PRO A 188 10.18 -21.76 -13.38
CA PRO A 188 10.59 -23.15 -13.52
C PRO A 188 11.32 -23.69 -12.28
N LYS A 189 12.08 -22.84 -11.58
CA LYS A 189 12.79 -23.23 -10.35
C LYS A 189 11.85 -23.41 -9.16
N LEU A 190 10.71 -22.73 -9.16
CA LEU A 190 9.68 -22.83 -8.12
C LEU A 190 8.71 -23.99 -8.36
N THR A 191 8.40 -24.27 -9.63
CA THR A 191 7.38 -25.26 -10.02
C THR A 191 7.95 -26.63 -10.42
N THR A 192 9.28 -26.81 -10.34
CA THR A 192 9.94 -28.11 -10.57
C THR A 192 10.13 -28.84 -9.24
N VAL A 193 9.61 -30.07 -9.18
CA VAL A 193 9.79 -30.99 -8.04
C VAL A 193 11.28 -31.30 -7.87
N ARG A 194 11.77 -31.26 -6.63
CA ARG A 194 13.15 -31.61 -6.30
C ARG A 194 13.16 -32.85 -5.40
N PRO A 195 14.09 -33.81 -5.59
CA PRO A 195 14.11 -35.05 -4.81
C PRO A 195 14.23 -34.86 -3.30
N ASP A 196 14.86 -33.76 -2.87
CA ASP A 196 15.08 -33.38 -1.47
C ASP A 196 13.89 -32.65 -0.83
N GLN A 197 12.87 -32.27 -1.61
CA GLN A 197 11.72 -31.51 -1.14
C GLN A 197 10.43 -32.32 -1.20
N LYS A 198 9.68 -32.33 -0.08
CA LYS A 198 8.35 -32.94 0.00
C LYS A 198 7.23 -32.07 -0.56
N PHE A 199 7.58 -30.86 -1.02
CA PHE A 199 6.62 -29.91 -1.57
C PHE A 199 7.16 -29.26 -2.84
N VAL A 200 6.26 -28.69 -3.62
CA VAL A 200 6.55 -27.86 -4.78
C VAL A 200 5.56 -26.71 -4.83
N PHE A 201 5.95 -25.58 -5.41
CA PHE A 201 5.05 -24.44 -5.50
C PHE A 201 4.13 -24.52 -6.72
N GLU A 202 2.89 -24.11 -6.56
CA GLU A 202 2.12 -23.50 -7.65
C GLU A 202 2.20 -21.98 -7.54
N VAL A 203 2.41 -21.30 -8.66
CA VAL A 203 2.68 -19.86 -8.68
C VAL A 203 1.45 -19.10 -9.17
N ILE A 204 1.03 -18.11 -8.40
CA ILE A 204 0.06 -17.09 -8.78
C ILE A 204 0.80 -15.76 -8.85
N ALA A 205 0.83 -15.11 -10.01
CA ALA A 205 1.51 -13.83 -10.20
C ALA A 205 0.57 -12.81 -10.85
N PRO A 206 -0.12 -11.97 -10.05
CA PRO A 206 -1.00 -10.94 -10.58
C PRO A 206 -0.22 -9.77 -11.16
N SER A 207 -0.81 -9.13 -12.16
CA SER A 207 -0.52 -7.72 -12.43
C SER A 207 -1.21 -6.87 -11.38
N ILE A 208 -0.45 -6.05 -10.63
CA ILE A 208 -1.05 -5.15 -9.64
C ILE A 208 -2.02 -4.15 -10.33
N PRO A 209 -3.06 -3.64 -9.66
CA PRO A 209 -4.04 -2.75 -10.29
C PRO A 209 -3.40 -1.56 -11.02
N GLY A 210 -3.81 -1.35 -12.28
CA GLY A 210 -3.23 -0.32 -13.16
C GLY A 210 -1.89 -0.67 -13.82
N PHE A 211 -1.38 -1.89 -13.64
CA PHE A 211 -0.17 -2.37 -14.30
C PHE A 211 -0.50 -3.50 -15.28
N GLY A 212 0.32 -3.62 -16.33
CA GLY A 212 0.22 -4.70 -17.31
C GLY A 212 -1.18 -4.82 -17.89
N PHE A 213 -1.81 -5.98 -17.66
CA PHE A 213 -3.14 -6.30 -18.19
C PHE A 213 -4.26 -6.16 -17.15
N SER A 214 -3.98 -5.62 -15.96
CA SER A 214 -4.98 -5.33 -14.93
C SER A 214 -5.58 -3.94 -15.12
N GLN A 215 -6.89 -3.82 -14.93
CA GLN A 215 -7.58 -2.54 -15.03
C GLN A 215 -7.03 -1.54 -13.99
N VAL A 216 -6.90 -0.29 -14.42
CA VAL A 216 -6.63 0.83 -13.53
C VAL A 216 -7.90 1.18 -12.76
N ARG A 217 -7.74 1.61 -11.51
CA ARG A 217 -8.82 2.25 -10.78
C ARG A 217 -9.32 3.46 -11.57
N LYS A 218 -10.61 3.49 -11.86
CA LYS A 218 -11.23 4.71 -12.42
C LYS A 218 -11.47 5.70 -11.27
N TYR A 219 -10.68 6.76 -11.23
CA TYR A 219 -11.04 7.92 -10.42
C TYR A 219 -12.25 8.59 -11.06
N PHE A 220 -13.35 8.70 -10.30
CA PHE A 220 -14.19 9.88 -10.46
C PHE A 220 -13.32 11.07 -10.03
N LEU A 221 -13.07 12.01 -10.93
CA LEU A 221 -12.36 13.27 -10.67
C LEU A 221 -13.08 14.06 -9.57
N ARG A 222 -12.83 13.71 -8.31
CA ARG A 222 -13.01 14.64 -7.20
C ARG A 222 -11.61 15.15 -6.89
N PHE A 223 -11.26 16.26 -7.54
CA PHE A 223 -10.13 17.07 -7.07
C PHE A 223 -10.30 17.24 -5.57
N ARG A 224 -9.29 16.80 -4.83
CA ARG A 224 -9.19 16.98 -3.38
C ARG A 224 -8.90 18.44 -3.13
N THR A 225 -9.90 19.32 -3.23
CA THR A 225 -9.90 20.52 -2.40
C THR A 225 -9.96 20.01 -0.97
N GLN A 226 -8.87 20.20 -0.23
CA GLN A 226 -8.95 20.14 1.21
C GLN A 226 -9.81 21.32 1.66
N GLU A 227 -11.12 21.17 1.63
CA GLU A 227 -11.98 21.97 2.50
C GLU A 227 -11.68 21.51 3.92
N THR A 228 -10.81 22.29 4.58
CA THR A 228 -10.77 22.38 6.02
C THR A 228 -12.21 22.55 6.50
N LYS A 229 -12.75 21.54 7.19
CA LYS A 229 -14.00 21.68 7.93
C LYS A 229 -13.79 22.77 8.98
N HIS A 230 -14.18 23.99 8.65
CA HIS A 230 -14.40 25.02 9.64
C HIS A 230 -15.74 24.68 10.30
N ASN A 231 -15.68 24.33 11.58
CA ASN A 231 -16.86 24.15 12.43
C ASN A 231 -17.45 25.55 12.68
N PRO A 232 -18.71 25.85 12.30
CA PRO A 232 -19.28 27.17 12.56
C PRO A 232 -19.85 27.35 13.98
N ASP A 233 -19.68 26.37 14.88
CA ASP A 233 -20.20 26.45 16.27
C ASP A 233 -19.10 26.29 17.34
N THR A 234 -18.08 27.15 17.31
CA THR A 234 -17.23 27.50 18.47
C THR A 234 -16.68 28.91 18.32
#